data_AF-A0A523LG01-F1
#
_entry.id   AF-A0A523LG01-F1
#
_cell.length_a   1.000
_cell.length_b   1.000
_cell.length_c   1.000
_cell.angle_alpha   90.00
_cell.angle_beta   90.00
_cell.angle_gamma   90.00
#
_symmetry.space_group_name_H-M   'P 1'
#
loop_
_entity.id
_entity.type
_entity.pdbx_description
1 polymer ?
#
loop_
_entity_poly.entity_id
_entity_poly.type
_entity_poly.pdbx_seq_one_letter_code
_entity_poly.pdbx_strand_id
1 'polypeptide(L)'
;MRAVPGPTTGSFSMIGSQPWKNSVSVTAYICCTCRQKMIRYKPCSRRLDAAPTEGAVMDPLEIPLRDLHLPEMIGWWPLAPVWWLLIMLPFAGLAFLLYRLFGKWRRNASRRVALRELARIQYEYKDGVDEISLAIELSDLLRRTMLAYAPRNEVAGLTGRSWLQWLDQGLDENPFSEGPGQNLESLPYRRPEGIEDDVDLQGLIDAVKARLQTPLLEAL
;
A
#
# COMPACT_ATOMS: atom_id res chain seq x y z
N MET A 1 -14.81 -43.76 29.42
CA MET A 1 -13.43 -44.10 29.00
C MET A 1 -12.91 -42.90 28.21
N ARG A 2 -12.22 -41.92 28.83
CA ARG A 2 -10.75 -41.69 28.76
C ARG A 2 -10.18 -42.01 27.36
N ALA A 3 -9.51 -41.12 26.63
CA ALA A 3 -8.41 -40.30 27.09
C ALA A 3 -8.22 -38.99 26.29
N VAL A 4 -7.58 -38.07 27.02
CA VAL A 4 -7.10 -36.73 26.69
C VAL A 4 -5.81 -36.80 25.88
N PRO A 5 -5.55 -35.91 24.89
CA PRO A 5 -4.20 -35.72 24.36
C PRO A 5 -3.38 -34.83 25.28
N GLY A 6 -2.29 -35.36 25.84
CA GLY A 6 -1.29 -34.58 26.56
C GLY A 6 -0.21 -34.05 25.61
N PRO A 7 0.36 -32.86 25.87
CA PRO A 7 1.66 -32.48 25.33
C PRO A 7 2.76 -32.68 26.38
N THR A 8 3.76 -33.48 26.03
CA THR A 8 5.00 -33.65 26.80
C THR A 8 5.94 -32.47 26.59
N THR A 9 6.36 -31.91 27.71
CA THR A 9 7.52 -31.03 27.92
C THR A 9 8.84 -31.67 27.52
N GLY A 10 9.77 -30.87 26.95
CA GLY A 10 11.18 -31.25 26.82
C GLY A 10 12.08 -30.23 26.11
N SER A 11 12.72 -29.37 26.92
CA SER A 11 14.07 -28.75 26.78
C SER A 11 14.49 -28.13 25.42
N PHE A 12 14.58 -26.80 25.28
CA PHE A 12 15.70 -25.91 25.68
C PHE A 12 17.08 -26.36 25.16
N SER A 13 17.54 -25.73 24.08
CA SER A 13 18.92 -25.25 23.96
C SER A 13 19.05 -24.10 22.96
N MET A 14 20.01 -23.24 23.26
CA MET A 14 20.31 -21.93 22.70
C MET A 14 20.55 -21.91 21.19
N ILE A 15 20.32 -20.74 20.56
CA ILE A 15 21.32 -19.95 19.81
C ILE A 15 20.58 -18.78 19.12
N GLY A 16 21.12 -17.56 19.22
CA GLY A 16 20.87 -16.50 18.25
C GLY A 16 20.02 -15.31 18.72
N SER A 17 20.49 -14.60 19.74
CA SER A 17 20.05 -13.24 20.04
C SER A 17 20.55 -12.25 18.95
N GLN A 18 19.62 -11.70 18.16
CA GLN A 18 19.86 -10.50 17.34
C GLN A 18 18.67 -9.53 17.52
N PRO A 19 18.75 -8.58 18.46
CA PRO A 19 17.85 -7.43 18.47
C PRO A 19 18.55 -6.23 17.82
N TRP A 20 17.96 -5.78 16.72
CA TRP A 20 18.21 -4.50 16.08
C TRP A 20 17.93 -3.37 17.08
N LYS A 21 18.97 -2.70 17.56
CA LYS A 21 18.81 -1.45 18.31
C LYS A 21 18.88 -0.27 17.36
N ASN A 22 17.69 0.20 16.99
CA ASN A 22 17.44 1.61 16.77
C ASN A 22 17.87 2.37 18.04
N SER A 23 18.79 3.32 17.91
CA SER A 23 19.04 4.30 18.97
C SER A 23 19.33 5.64 18.33
N VAL A 24 18.24 6.38 18.24
CA VAL A 24 18.23 7.84 18.19
C VAL A 24 18.84 8.33 19.50
N SER A 25 19.98 9.02 19.44
CA SER A 25 20.52 9.75 20.59
C SER A 25 20.87 11.17 20.17
N VAL A 26 19.84 12.01 20.27
CA VAL A 26 19.96 13.44 20.54
C VAL A 26 20.54 13.56 21.96
N THR A 27 21.80 13.96 22.13
CA THR A 27 22.26 14.52 23.41
C THR A 27 23.44 15.46 23.20
N ALA A 28 23.16 16.75 23.42
CA ALA A 28 24.13 17.78 23.68
C ALA A 28 24.97 17.41 24.92
N TYR A 29 26.30 17.53 24.82
CA TYR A 29 27.16 17.70 25.99
C TYR A 29 28.07 18.90 25.78
N ILE A 30 27.69 19.96 26.50
CA ILE A 30 28.51 21.10 26.87
C ILE A 30 29.50 20.63 27.95
N CYS A 31 30.68 21.26 27.95
CA CYS A 31 31.52 21.57 29.11
C CYS A 31 32.88 20.84 29.27
N CYS A 32 33.92 21.67 29.28
CA CYS A 32 35.13 21.58 30.10
C CYS A 32 36.10 20.40 29.87
N THR A 33 37.11 20.64 29.03
CA THR A 33 38.48 20.29 29.42
C THR A 33 39.48 21.35 28.96
N CYS A 34 39.55 22.42 29.74
CA CYS A 34 40.69 23.32 29.79
C CYS A 34 41.89 22.55 30.37
N ARG A 35 42.85 22.14 29.53
CA ARG A 35 44.17 21.66 29.97
C ARG A 35 45.28 22.37 29.21
N GLN A 36 45.43 23.63 29.61
CA GLN A 36 46.61 24.48 29.61
C GLN A 36 47.94 23.74 29.35
N LYS A 37 48.42 23.80 28.11
CA LYS A 37 49.81 23.44 27.76
C LYS A 37 50.66 24.68 28.06
N MET A 38 51.38 24.64 29.17
CA MET A 38 52.48 25.57 29.47
C MET A 38 53.54 25.49 28.38
N ILE A 39 53.53 26.44 27.45
CA ILE A 39 54.67 26.67 26.55
C ILE A 39 55.55 27.72 27.20
N ARG A 40 56.69 27.23 27.69
CA ARG A 40 57.78 28.00 28.28
C ARG A 40 58.41 28.85 27.17
N TYR A 41 58.00 30.11 27.04
CA TYR A 41 58.63 31.04 26.10
C TYR A 41 60.09 31.26 26.50
N LYS A 42 61.02 30.93 25.60
CA LYS A 42 62.44 31.31 25.75
C LYS A 42 62.53 32.83 25.56
N PRO A 43 63.23 33.57 26.43
CA PRO A 43 63.52 34.97 26.17
C PRO A 43 64.43 35.06 24.94
N CYS A 44 63.89 35.57 23.84
CA CYS A 44 64.65 35.88 22.65
C CYS A 44 65.43 37.17 22.92
N SER A 45 66.72 37.05 23.22
CA SER A 45 67.66 38.16 23.28
C SER A 45 67.78 38.79 21.89
N ARG A 46 66.92 39.76 21.58
CA ARG A 46 66.98 40.55 20.35
C ARG A 46 68.13 41.55 20.51
N ARG A 47 69.29 41.22 19.94
CA ARG A 47 70.36 42.17 19.66
C ARG A 47 69.85 43.10 18.55
N LEU A 48 69.65 44.37 18.87
CA LEU A 48 69.37 45.43 17.91
C LEU A 48 70.69 45.81 17.24
N ASP A 49 71.11 45.03 16.25
CA ASP A 49 72.11 45.49 15.31
C ASP A 49 71.38 46.36 14.28
N ALA A 50 71.72 47.65 14.25
CA ALA A 50 71.20 48.62 13.31
C ALA A 50 71.56 48.20 11.88
N ALA A 51 70.55 47.94 11.06
CA ALA A 51 70.72 47.78 9.62
C ALA A 51 70.68 49.17 8.95
N PRO A 52 71.57 49.47 7.98
CA PRO A 52 71.47 50.68 7.20
C PRO A 52 70.20 50.63 6.35
N THR A 53 69.37 51.66 6.46
CA THR A 53 68.26 51.91 5.53
C THR A 53 68.85 52.43 4.23
N GLU A 54 69.20 51.51 3.33
CA GLU A 54 69.51 51.83 1.94
C GLU A 54 68.53 51.07 1.05
N GLY A 55 67.84 51.82 0.18
CA GLY A 55 66.61 51.40 -0.47
C GLY A 55 66.77 50.17 -1.35
N ALA A 56 66.18 49.06 -0.92
CA ALA A 56 65.76 48.00 -1.82
C ALA A 56 64.35 48.33 -2.31
N VAL A 57 64.27 49.16 -3.35
CA VAL A 57 63.09 49.15 -4.23
C VAL A 57 63.10 47.76 -4.87
N MET A 58 62.26 46.86 -4.38
CA MET A 58 61.98 45.59 -5.05
C MET A 58 61.37 45.92 -6.41
N ASP A 59 62.06 45.56 -7.48
CA ASP A 59 61.53 45.63 -8.83
C ASP A 59 60.29 44.72 -8.90
N PRO A 60 59.08 45.25 -9.17
CA PRO A 60 57.86 44.46 -9.19
C PRO A 60 57.86 43.36 -10.26
N LEU A 61 58.84 43.33 -11.16
CA LEU A 61 59.00 42.28 -12.16
C LEU A 61 59.82 41.07 -11.70
N GLU A 62 60.47 41.13 -10.53
CA GLU A 62 61.20 39.99 -9.93
C GLU A 62 60.43 39.28 -8.81
N ILE A 63 59.11 39.50 -8.71
CA ILE A 63 58.26 38.73 -7.79
C ILE A 63 58.21 37.29 -8.33
N PRO A 64 58.77 36.28 -7.62
CA PRO A 64 58.58 34.90 -8.01
C PRO A 64 57.09 34.59 -7.86
N LEU A 65 56.37 34.58 -8.98
CA LEU A 65 54.97 34.22 -9.06
C LEU A 65 54.86 32.78 -8.56
N ARG A 66 54.48 32.62 -7.29
CA ARG A 66 54.27 31.30 -6.71
C ARG A 66 53.05 30.72 -7.39
N ASP A 67 53.26 29.66 -8.17
CA ASP A 67 52.20 28.96 -8.90
C ASP A 67 50.97 28.79 -7.99
N LEU A 68 49.88 29.45 -8.40
CA LEU A 68 48.57 29.22 -7.81
C LEU A 68 48.26 27.74 -8.02
N HIS A 69 48.38 26.95 -6.96
CA HIS A 69 47.85 25.60 -6.92
C HIS A 69 46.33 25.75 -7.06
N LEU A 70 45.83 25.58 -8.28
CA LEU A 70 44.40 25.39 -8.49
C LEU A 70 44.05 24.13 -7.68
N PRO A 71 43.09 24.22 -6.73
CA PRO A 71 42.61 23.01 -6.08
C PRO A 71 42.17 22.06 -7.19
N GLU A 72 42.69 20.83 -7.17
CA GLU A 72 42.29 19.79 -8.11
C GLU A 72 40.77 19.84 -8.25
N MET A 73 40.29 19.87 -9.51
CA MET A 73 38.87 20.01 -9.85
C MET A 73 38.06 19.20 -8.85
N ILE A 74 37.26 19.89 -8.02
CA ILE A 74 36.45 19.29 -6.97
C ILE A 74 35.74 18.11 -7.60
N GLY A 75 36.23 16.90 -7.29
CA GLY A 75 35.71 15.69 -7.90
C GLY A 75 34.27 15.57 -7.48
N TRP A 76 33.35 15.92 -8.40
CA TRP A 76 31.89 15.83 -8.50
C TRP A 76 31.05 15.15 -7.39
N TRP A 77 31.51 15.19 -6.14
CA TRP A 77 30.99 14.47 -4.99
C TRP A 77 31.21 15.35 -3.74
N PRO A 78 30.28 15.40 -2.78
CA PRO A 78 29.17 14.48 -2.57
C PRO A 78 27.89 15.06 -3.14
N LEU A 79 27.21 14.27 -3.98
CA LEU A 79 25.80 14.51 -4.21
C LEU A 79 25.13 14.48 -2.83
N ALA A 80 24.82 15.67 -2.29
CA ALA A 80 24.38 15.83 -0.92
C ALA A 80 23.24 14.84 -0.62
N PRO A 81 23.19 14.21 0.57
CA PRO A 81 22.19 13.18 0.91
C PRO A 81 20.73 13.54 0.58
N VAL A 82 20.43 14.84 0.48
CA VAL A 82 19.15 15.42 0.06
C VAL A 82 18.70 14.99 -1.33
N TRP A 83 19.62 14.74 -2.28
CA TRP A 83 19.24 14.26 -3.61
C TRP A 83 18.64 12.86 -3.59
N TRP A 84 19.09 12.01 -2.66
CA TRP A 84 18.48 10.70 -2.45
C TRP A 84 17.04 10.82 -1.93
N LEU A 85 16.75 11.82 -1.09
CA LEU A 85 15.36 12.10 -0.67
C LEU A 85 14.51 12.60 -1.84
N LEU A 86 15.05 13.49 -2.68
CA LEU A 86 14.36 13.96 -3.89
C LEU A 86 14.05 12.84 -4.89
N ILE A 87 14.91 11.82 -4.98
CA ILE A 87 14.68 10.64 -5.81
C ILE A 87 13.70 9.68 -5.11
N MET A 88 13.88 9.40 -3.82
CA MET A 88 13.02 8.45 -3.09
C MET A 88 11.57 8.92 -2.98
N LEU A 89 11.33 10.22 -2.84
CA LEU A 89 9.98 10.78 -2.68
C LEU A 89 9.02 10.41 -3.84
N PRO A 90 9.35 10.65 -5.12
CA PRO A 90 8.50 10.25 -6.24
C PRO A 90 8.40 8.74 -6.38
N PHE A 91 9.46 7.96 -6.09
CA PHE A 91 9.38 6.50 -6.12
C PHE A 91 8.43 5.96 -5.05
N ALA A 92 8.47 6.50 -3.84
CA ALA A 92 7.54 6.15 -2.76
C ALA A 92 6.10 6.56 -3.12
N GLY A 93 5.92 7.76 -3.67
CA GLY A 93 4.63 8.23 -4.17
C GLY A 93 4.06 7.32 -5.28
N LEU A 94 4.89 6.95 -6.25
CA LEU A 94 4.52 6.05 -7.33
C LEU A 94 4.21 4.64 -6.81
N ALA A 95 5.02 4.10 -5.90
CA ALA A 95 4.78 2.80 -5.28
C ALA A 95 3.46 2.79 -4.49
N PHE A 96 3.18 3.85 -3.74
CA PHE A 96 1.91 4.01 -3.03
C PHE A 96 0.72 4.10 -3.99
N LEU A 97 0.86 4.88 -5.07
CA LEU A 97 -0.17 5.01 -6.09
C LEU A 97 -0.43 3.66 -6.78
N LEU A 98 0.63 2.97 -7.21
CA LEU A 98 0.55 1.63 -7.80
C LEU A 98 -0.08 0.62 -6.84
N TYR A 99 0.31 0.62 -5.55
CA TYR A 99 -0.30 -0.25 -4.54
C TYR A 99 -1.82 -0.01 -4.41
N ARG A 100 -2.24 1.25 -4.36
CA ARG A 100 -3.67 1.61 -4.30
C ARG A 100 -4.41 1.20 -5.57
N LEU A 101 -3.82 1.46 -6.75
CA LEU A 101 -4.39 1.06 -8.04
C LEU A 101 -4.47 -0.46 -8.17
N PHE A 102 -3.46 -1.20 -7.72
CA PHE A 102 -3.43 -2.66 -7.79
C PHE A 102 -4.50 -3.28 -6.89
N GLY A 103 -4.71 -2.71 -5.70
CA GLY A 103 -5.85 -3.04 -4.83
C GLY A 103 -7.20 -2.83 -5.53
N LYS A 104 -7.39 -1.67 -6.18
CA LYS A 104 -8.59 -1.38 -6.99
C LYS A 104 -8.74 -2.36 -8.17
N TRP A 105 -7.64 -2.67 -8.86
CA TRP A 105 -7.64 -3.53 -10.04
C TRP A 105 -7.97 -4.98 -9.70
N ARG A 106 -7.49 -5.48 -8.55
CA ARG A 106 -7.82 -6.81 -8.03
C ARG A 106 -9.29 -6.91 -7.65
N ARG A 107 -9.88 -5.87 -7.06
CA ARG A 107 -11.34 -5.80 -6.81
C ARG A 107 -12.13 -5.85 -8.12
N ASN A 108 -11.68 -5.13 -9.15
CA ASN A 108 -12.34 -5.15 -10.46
C ASN A 108 -12.10 -6.45 -11.26
N ALA A 109 -11.08 -7.25 -10.92
CA ALA A 109 -10.85 -8.56 -11.52
C ALA A 109 -11.97 -9.54 -11.14
N SER A 110 -12.43 -9.53 -9.88
CA SER A 110 -13.56 -10.35 -9.41
C SER A 110 -14.82 -10.10 -10.24
N ARG A 111 -15.11 -8.84 -10.55
CA ARG A 111 -16.24 -8.44 -11.40
C ARG A 111 -16.12 -9.00 -12.83
N ARG A 112 -14.93 -8.95 -13.43
CA ARG A 112 -14.69 -9.49 -14.78
C ARG A 112 -14.82 -11.01 -14.84
N VAL A 113 -14.52 -11.71 -13.75
CA VAL A 113 -14.78 -13.15 -13.63
C VAL A 113 -16.28 -13.39 -13.48
N ALA A 114 -16.95 -12.62 -12.62
CA ALA A 114 -18.40 -12.69 -12.41
C ALA A 114 -19.20 -12.56 -13.70
N LEU A 115 -18.89 -11.55 -14.52
CA LEU A 115 -19.59 -11.30 -15.78
C LEU A 115 -19.40 -12.41 -16.80
N ARG A 116 -18.24 -13.07 -16.80
CA ARG A 116 -18.00 -14.24 -17.66
C ARG A 116 -18.79 -15.45 -17.18
N GLU A 117 -18.86 -15.67 -15.87
CA GLU A 117 -19.65 -16.77 -15.31
C GLU A 117 -21.14 -16.55 -15.57
N LEU A 118 -21.65 -15.32 -15.39
CA LEU A 118 -23.03 -14.96 -15.73
C LEU A 118 -23.34 -15.25 -17.21
N ALA A 119 -22.41 -14.96 -18.13
CA ALA A 119 -22.58 -15.29 -19.54
C ALA A 119 -22.62 -16.81 -19.80
N ARG A 120 -21.86 -17.62 -19.05
CA ARG A 120 -21.94 -19.09 -19.12
C ARG A 120 -23.31 -19.58 -18.66
N ILE A 121 -23.76 -19.11 -17.50
CA ILE A 121 -25.05 -19.48 -16.90
C ILE A 121 -26.21 -19.13 -17.85
N GLN A 122 -26.18 -17.95 -18.48
CA GLN A 122 -27.18 -17.56 -19.48
C GLN A 122 -27.18 -18.45 -20.73
N TYR A 123 -26.02 -18.96 -21.13
CA TYR A 123 -25.93 -19.88 -22.27
C TYR A 123 -26.53 -21.24 -21.89
N GLU A 124 -26.20 -21.77 -20.72
CA GLU A 124 -26.72 -23.05 -20.21
C GLU A 124 -28.24 -23.01 -20.02
N TYR A 125 -28.80 -21.89 -19.57
CA TYR A 125 -30.26 -21.72 -19.50
C TYR A 125 -30.97 -21.92 -20.84
N LYS A 126 -30.38 -21.47 -21.96
CA LYS A 126 -30.98 -21.64 -23.29
C LYS A 126 -31.05 -23.11 -23.73
N ASP A 127 -30.23 -23.98 -23.14
CA ASP A 127 -30.23 -25.42 -23.41
C ASP A 127 -31.23 -26.21 -22.53
N GLY A 128 -32.10 -25.52 -21.77
CA GLY A 128 -33.23 -26.13 -21.07
C GLY A 128 -32.93 -26.54 -19.62
N VAL A 129 -32.05 -25.83 -18.93
CA VAL A 129 -31.76 -26.03 -17.51
C VAL A 129 -32.95 -25.60 -16.64
N ASP A 130 -33.13 -26.33 -15.52
CA ASP A 130 -34.13 -26.06 -14.50
C ASP A 130 -33.99 -24.65 -13.89
N GLU A 131 -35.13 -23.98 -13.76
CA GLU A 131 -35.25 -22.59 -13.33
C GLU A 131 -34.75 -22.35 -11.90
N ILE A 132 -34.98 -23.31 -11.00
CA ILE A 132 -34.53 -23.21 -9.61
C ILE A 132 -33.01 -23.34 -9.54
N SER A 133 -32.44 -24.26 -10.32
CA SER A 133 -31.00 -24.45 -10.41
C SER A 133 -30.29 -23.17 -10.87
N LEU A 134 -30.86 -22.50 -11.88
CA LEU A 134 -30.40 -21.19 -12.36
C LEU A 134 -30.42 -20.13 -11.25
N ALA A 135 -31.53 -20.01 -10.52
CA ALA A 135 -31.69 -19.01 -9.46
C ALA A 135 -30.69 -19.21 -8.31
N ILE A 136 -30.42 -20.47 -7.94
CA ILE A 136 -29.41 -20.83 -6.94
C ILE A 136 -28.02 -20.40 -7.40
N GLU A 137 -27.67 -20.71 -8.65
CA GLU A 137 -26.34 -20.38 -9.20
C GLU A 137 -26.14 -18.86 -9.31
N LEU A 138 -27.18 -18.11 -9.72
CA LEU A 138 -27.17 -16.64 -9.73
C LEU A 138 -27.01 -16.06 -8.32
N SER A 139 -27.74 -16.57 -7.32
CA SER A 139 -27.66 -16.11 -5.93
C SER A 139 -26.27 -16.35 -5.33
N ASP A 140 -25.70 -17.53 -5.57
CA ASP A 140 -24.37 -17.89 -5.10
C ASP A 140 -23.26 -17.09 -5.82
N LEU A 141 -23.37 -16.91 -7.15
CA LEU A 141 -22.47 -16.05 -7.92
C LEU A 141 -22.49 -14.61 -7.38
N LEU A 142 -23.68 -14.03 -7.21
CA LEU A 142 -23.84 -12.66 -6.71
C LEU A 142 -23.23 -12.54 -5.31
N ARG A 143 -23.51 -13.49 -4.41
CA ARG A 143 -22.96 -13.49 -3.05
C ARG A 143 -21.44 -13.58 -3.05
N ARG A 144 -20.86 -14.54 -3.76
CA ARG A 144 -19.39 -14.72 -3.85
C ARG A 144 -18.69 -13.47 -4.40
N THR A 145 -19.29 -12.85 -5.41
CA THR A 145 -18.70 -11.69 -6.10
C THR A 145 -18.74 -10.44 -5.24
N MET A 146 -19.85 -10.22 -4.53
CA MET A 146 -19.97 -9.11 -3.59
C MET A 146 -19.08 -9.28 -2.36
N LEU A 147 -18.94 -10.49 -1.78
CA LEU A 147 -17.98 -10.74 -0.70
C LEU A 147 -16.51 -10.52 -1.13
N ALA A 148 -16.22 -10.68 -2.42
CA ALA A 148 -14.89 -10.42 -2.98
C ALA A 148 -14.68 -8.94 -3.32
N TYR A 149 -15.76 -8.18 -3.54
CA TYR A 149 -15.73 -6.79 -4.00
C TYR A 149 -15.86 -5.77 -2.86
N ALA A 150 -16.74 -6.04 -1.90
CA ALA A 150 -17.06 -5.20 -0.75
C ALA A 150 -16.23 -5.56 0.49
N PRO A 151 -16.06 -4.63 1.46
CA PRO A 151 -15.30 -4.90 2.67
C PRO A 151 -16.07 -5.91 3.56
N ARG A 152 -15.37 -6.93 4.05
CA ARG A 152 -15.99 -8.10 4.73
C ARG A 152 -16.79 -7.73 5.97
N ASN A 153 -16.44 -6.65 6.67
CA ASN A 153 -17.11 -6.17 7.87
C ASN A 153 -18.55 -5.72 7.61
N GLU A 154 -18.84 -5.14 6.45
CA GLU A 154 -20.17 -4.63 6.12
C GLU A 154 -21.07 -5.73 5.55
N VAL A 155 -20.52 -6.61 4.72
CA VAL A 155 -21.32 -7.59 3.98
C VAL A 155 -21.51 -8.92 4.69
N ALA A 156 -20.55 -9.38 5.49
CA ALA A 156 -20.59 -10.75 6.02
C ALA A 156 -21.78 -11.03 6.98
N GLY A 157 -22.35 -10.00 7.60
CA GLY A 157 -23.50 -10.12 8.49
C GLY A 157 -24.87 -9.93 7.80
N LEU A 158 -24.90 -9.46 6.55
CA LEU A 158 -26.16 -9.14 5.87
C LEU A 158 -26.85 -10.40 5.37
N THR A 159 -28.14 -10.54 5.67
CA THR A 159 -28.98 -11.68 5.28
C THR A 159 -30.41 -11.24 4.94
N GLY A 160 -31.07 -12.00 4.07
CA GLY A 160 -32.46 -11.77 3.64
C GLY A 160 -32.70 -10.37 3.06
N ARG A 161 -33.77 -9.70 3.48
CA ARG A 161 -34.08 -8.32 3.03
C ARG A 161 -32.96 -7.30 3.23
N SER A 162 -32.20 -7.37 4.32
CA SER A 162 -31.10 -6.42 4.57
C SER A 162 -29.99 -6.55 3.52
N TRP A 163 -29.83 -7.76 2.97
CA TRP A 163 -28.93 -8.03 1.87
C TRP A 163 -29.44 -7.45 0.54
N LEU A 164 -30.72 -7.62 0.23
CA LEU A 164 -31.34 -7.04 -0.97
C LEU A 164 -31.28 -5.51 -0.97
N GLN A 165 -31.59 -4.88 0.17
CA GLN A 165 -31.51 -3.42 0.32
C GLN A 165 -30.07 -2.89 0.19
N TRP A 166 -29.09 -3.67 0.63
CA TRP A 166 -27.69 -3.34 0.42
C TRP A 166 -27.28 -3.49 -1.06
N LEU A 167 -27.84 -4.47 -1.77
CA LEU A 167 -27.58 -4.63 -3.21
C LEU A 167 -28.10 -3.44 -4.03
N ASP A 168 -29.21 -2.83 -3.64
CA ASP A 168 -29.73 -1.62 -4.30
C ASP A 168 -28.84 -0.38 -4.08
N GLN A 169 -27.89 -0.42 -3.14
CA GLN A 169 -26.99 0.70 -2.91
C GLN A 169 -26.10 0.96 -4.14
N GLY A 170 -26.28 2.15 -4.72
CA GLY A 170 -25.55 2.62 -5.89
C GLY A 170 -26.20 2.29 -7.23
N LEU A 171 -27.40 1.70 -7.23
CA LEU A 171 -28.26 1.63 -8.42
C LEU A 171 -29.23 2.83 -8.42
N ASP A 172 -29.62 3.29 -9.61
CA ASP A 172 -30.61 4.37 -9.75
C ASP A 172 -32.03 3.89 -9.40
N GLU A 173 -32.28 2.59 -9.48
CA GLU A 173 -33.55 1.92 -9.16
C GLU A 173 -33.33 0.85 -8.08
N ASN A 174 -34.42 0.32 -7.49
CA ASN A 174 -34.39 -0.73 -6.45
C ASN A 174 -34.83 -2.12 -7.01
N PRO A 175 -34.13 -2.71 -7.99
CA PRO A 175 -34.56 -3.95 -8.61
C PRO A 175 -34.53 -5.17 -7.66
N PHE A 176 -33.78 -5.10 -6.54
CA PHE A 176 -33.70 -6.20 -5.57
C PHE A 176 -34.70 -6.06 -4.43
N SER A 177 -34.92 -4.85 -3.91
CA SER A 177 -35.90 -4.64 -2.83
C SER A 177 -37.33 -4.53 -3.32
N GLU A 178 -37.59 -4.03 -4.53
CA GLU A 178 -38.95 -3.76 -5.05
C GLU A 178 -39.25 -4.49 -6.37
N GLY A 179 -38.24 -5.10 -7.00
CA GLY A 179 -38.34 -5.69 -8.33
C GLY A 179 -38.16 -7.22 -8.38
N PRO A 180 -37.83 -7.77 -9.57
CA PRO A 180 -37.71 -9.21 -9.80
C PRO A 180 -36.56 -9.85 -8.99
N GLY A 181 -35.63 -9.05 -8.47
CA GLY A 181 -34.53 -9.51 -7.63
C GLY A 181 -34.95 -10.03 -6.25
N GLN A 182 -36.17 -9.74 -5.77
CA GLN A 182 -36.70 -10.33 -4.53
C GLN A 182 -36.75 -11.86 -4.59
N ASN A 183 -36.93 -12.40 -5.79
CA ASN A 183 -36.99 -13.84 -6.02
C ASN A 183 -35.68 -14.55 -5.66
N LEU A 184 -34.52 -13.86 -5.59
CA LEU A 184 -33.26 -14.47 -5.14
C LEU A 184 -33.26 -14.94 -3.68
N GLU A 185 -34.13 -14.36 -2.84
CA GLU A 185 -34.25 -14.76 -1.43
C GLU A 185 -35.13 -16.00 -1.27
N SER A 186 -36.20 -16.11 -2.07
CA SER A 186 -37.21 -17.15 -1.94
C SER A 186 -36.98 -18.37 -2.84
N LEU A 187 -36.43 -18.17 -4.05
CA LEU A 187 -36.25 -19.24 -5.04
C LEU A 187 -35.34 -20.39 -4.59
N PRO A 188 -34.19 -20.16 -3.93
CA PRO A 188 -33.32 -21.25 -3.47
C PRO A 188 -33.99 -22.23 -2.48
N TYR A 189 -35.07 -21.79 -1.83
CA TYR A 189 -35.80 -22.56 -0.82
C TYR A 189 -37.18 -23.03 -1.29
N ARG A 190 -37.56 -22.68 -2.54
CA ARG A 190 -38.84 -23.09 -3.12
C ARG A 190 -38.73 -24.53 -3.62
N ARG A 191 -39.78 -25.33 -3.41
CA ARG A 191 -39.82 -26.69 -3.95
C ARG A 191 -40.09 -26.65 -5.45
N PRO A 192 -39.46 -27.53 -6.25
CA PRO A 192 -39.61 -27.59 -7.70
C PRO A 192 -41.03 -27.95 -8.19
N GLU A 193 -41.87 -28.46 -7.29
CA GLU A 193 -43.21 -28.99 -7.62
C GLU A 193 -44.30 -27.91 -7.74
N GLY A 194 -43.98 -26.63 -7.52
CA GLY A 194 -44.94 -25.52 -7.46
C GLY A 194 -44.48 -24.24 -8.16
N ILE A 195 -43.68 -24.38 -9.23
CA ILE A 195 -43.31 -23.25 -10.09
C ILE A 195 -44.55 -22.93 -10.95
N GLU A 196 -45.28 -21.89 -10.55
CA GLU A 196 -46.23 -21.24 -11.44
C GLU A 196 -45.41 -20.42 -12.47
N ASP A 197 -45.77 -20.48 -13.75
CA ASP A 197 -45.06 -19.93 -14.92
C ASP A 197 -44.82 -18.39 -14.92
N ASP A 198 -44.98 -17.70 -13.79
CA ASP A 198 -44.96 -16.24 -13.65
C ASP A 198 -43.67 -15.69 -13.00
N VAL A 199 -42.63 -16.52 -12.84
CA VAL A 199 -41.34 -16.03 -12.34
C VAL A 199 -40.59 -15.34 -13.49
N ASP A 200 -40.46 -14.01 -13.41
CA ASP A 200 -39.68 -13.22 -14.36
C ASP A 200 -38.16 -13.44 -14.18
N LEU A 201 -37.66 -14.56 -14.71
CA LEU A 201 -36.24 -14.89 -14.71
C LEU A 201 -35.41 -13.92 -15.54
N GLN A 202 -35.98 -13.42 -16.62
CA GLN A 202 -35.25 -12.52 -17.51
C GLN A 202 -34.98 -11.19 -16.80
N GLY A 203 -36.00 -10.64 -16.12
CA GLY A 203 -35.85 -9.49 -15.24
C GLY A 203 -34.86 -9.74 -14.10
N LEU A 204 -34.84 -10.96 -13.55
CA LEU A 204 -33.86 -11.33 -12.53
C LEU A 204 -32.42 -11.31 -13.07
N ILE A 205 -32.18 -11.93 -14.23
CA ILE A 205 -30.87 -11.96 -14.87
C ILE A 205 -30.39 -10.53 -15.17
N ASP A 206 -31.28 -9.69 -15.68
CA ASP A 206 -30.97 -8.30 -16.01
C ASP A 206 -30.66 -7.46 -14.76
N ALA A 207 -31.38 -7.68 -13.65
CA ALA A 207 -31.08 -7.06 -12.35
C ALA A 207 -29.69 -7.48 -11.85
N VAL A 208 -29.36 -8.77 -11.87
CA VAL A 208 -28.03 -9.27 -11.47
C VAL A 208 -26.93 -8.69 -12.36
N LYS A 209 -27.16 -8.65 -13.67
CA LYS A 209 -26.23 -8.08 -14.64
C LYS A 209 -26.01 -6.59 -14.39
N ALA A 210 -27.06 -5.81 -14.20
CA ALA A 210 -26.99 -4.39 -13.88
C ALA A 210 -26.16 -4.18 -12.61
N ARG A 211 -26.42 -4.97 -11.56
CA ARG A 211 -25.69 -4.88 -10.30
C ARG A 211 -24.21 -5.21 -10.42
N LEU A 212 -23.88 -6.24 -11.19
CA LEU A 212 -22.50 -6.59 -11.51
C LEU A 212 -21.85 -5.56 -12.44
N GLN A 213 -22.61 -4.72 -13.14
CA GLN A 213 -22.07 -3.67 -14.01
C GLN A 213 -21.79 -2.36 -13.27
N THR A 214 -22.54 -2.07 -12.20
CA THR A 214 -22.39 -0.82 -11.46
C THR A 214 -21.25 -0.91 -10.43
N PRO A 215 -20.22 -0.04 -10.51
CA PRO A 215 -19.19 0.03 -9.49
C PRO A 215 -19.75 0.62 -8.18
N LEU A 216 -19.31 0.13 -7.02
CA LEU A 216 -19.67 0.73 -5.74
C LEU A 216 -19.04 2.13 -5.62
N LEU A 217 -19.83 3.15 -5.28
CA LEU A 217 -19.41 4.55 -5.13
C LEU A 217 -18.24 4.72 -4.14
N GLU A 218 -18.19 3.90 -3.09
CA GLU A 218 -17.09 3.79 -2.10
C GLU A 218 -15.71 3.46 -2.73
N ALA A 219 -15.67 3.02 -3.99
CA ALA A 219 -14.44 2.66 -4.71
C ALA A 219 -13.83 3.78 -5.54
N LEU A 220 -14.49 4.93 -5.71
CA LEU A 220 -13.97 6.11 -6.40
C LEU A 220 -13.09 6.94 -5.45
#